data_AF-A0A662GAQ2-F1
#
_entry.id   AF-A0A662GAQ2-F1
#
_cell.length_a   1.000
_cell.length_b   1.000
_cell.length_c   1.000
_cell.angle_alpha   90.00
_cell.angle_beta   90.00
_cell.angle_gamma   90.00
#
_symmetry.space_group_name_H-M   'P 1'
#
loop_
_entity.id
_entity.type
_entity.pdbx_description
1 polymer ?
#
loop_
_entity_poly.entity_id
_entity_poly.type
_entity_poly.pdbx_seq_one_letter_code
_entity_poly.pdbx_strand_id
1 'polypeptide(L)'
;KKCIDKIEEEKCFVDLLYADEELAIARENRRSTKTLIQGFSMGGEFLFITIPGEMFAEIGLEFKRRSYENGFKHIIISNYSNDYIGYIPIQRAFHLNTYETRLARWSRVTEDAEKIFLDKMTKLMNDLKL
;
A
#
# COMPACT_ATOMS: atom_id res chain seq x y z
N LYS A 1 10.61 -3.75 -29.08
CA LYS A 1 10.89 -5.18 -29.36
C LYS A 1 9.58 -5.78 -29.88
N LYS A 2 9.56 -6.37 -31.08
CA LYS A 2 8.34 -7.03 -31.60
C LYS A 2 8.25 -8.40 -30.92
N CYS A 3 7.10 -8.78 -30.41
CA CYS A 3 6.81 -10.18 -30.07
C CYS A 3 6.57 -10.92 -31.39
N ILE A 4 7.47 -11.83 -31.76
CA ILE A 4 7.49 -12.42 -33.12
C ILE A 4 7.04 -13.88 -33.11
N ASP A 5 7.19 -14.65 -32.03
CA ASP A 5 6.85 -16.08 -32.01
C ASP A 5 6.23 -16.57 -30.70
N LYS A 6 5.36 -17.59 -30.83
CA LYS A 6 4.56 -18.22 -29.75
C LYS A 6 5.36 -18.95 -28.65
N ILE A 7 6.69 -18.92 -28.69
CA ILE A 7 7.55 -19.51 -27.63
C ILE A 7 8.26 -18.41 -26.82
N GLU A 8 8.23 -17.14 -27.27
CA GLU A 8 8.44 -15.95 -26.41
C GLU A 8 7.16 -15.55 -25.65
N GLU A 9 6.23 -16.50 -25.50
CA GLU A 9 4.84 -16.31 -25.07
C GLU A 9 4.73 -15.71 -23.67
N GLU A 10 5.49 -16.19 -22.68
CA GLU A 10 5.24 -15.82 -21.28
C GLU A 10 5.61 -14.36 -20.97
N LYS A 11 6.81 -13.91 -21.39
CA LYS A 11 7.23 -12.52 -21.16
C LYS A 11 6.41 -11.54 -21.99
N CYS A 12 6.14 -11.88 -23.26
CA CYS A 12 5.29 -11.04 -24.09
C CYS A 12 3.86 -10.98 -23.52
N PHE A 13 3.33 -12.10 -23.04
CA PHE A 13 2.01 -12.17 -22.41
C PHE A 13 1.95 -11.31 -21.15
N VAL A 14 2.96 -11.39 -20.27
CA VAL A 14 3.04 -10.53 -19.09
C VAL A 14 3.10 -9.05 -19.48
N ASP A 15 3.88 -8.68 -20.50
CA ASP A 15 3.92 -7.29 -20.95
C ASP A 15 2.60 -6.83 -21.58
N LEU A 16 1.91 -7.69 -22.32
CA LEU A 16 0.55 -7.42 -22.85
C LEU A 16 -0.48 -7.29 -21.72
N LEU A 17 -0.39 -8.14 -20.70
CA LEU A 17 -1.24 -8.08 -19.51
C LEU A 17 -1.09 -6.72 -18.83
N TYR A 18 0.13 -6.31 -18.51
CA TYR A 18 0.36 -5.02 -17.86
C TYR A 18 0.00 -3.83 -18.78
N ALA A 19 0.18 -3.95 -20.10
CA ALA A 19 -0.29 -2.92 -21.02
C ALA A 19 -1.83 -2.76 -20.96
N ASP A 20 -2.58 -3.85 -20.82
CA ASP A 20 -4.04 -3.80 -20.63
C ASP A 20 -4.40 -3.20 -19.26
N GLU A 21 -3.68 -3.58 -18.19
CA GLU A 21 -3.86 -2.99 -16.85
C GLU A 21 -3.61 -1.48 -16.83
N GLU A 22 -2.50 -1.03 -17.42
CA GLU A 22 -2.14 0.38 -17.54
C GLU A 22 -3.19 1.15 -18.35
N LEU A 23 -3.67 0.58 -19.46
CA LEU A 23 -4.74 1.16 -20.27
C LEU A 23 -6.06 1.25 -19.49
N ALA A 24 -6.41 0.21 -18.73
CA ALA A 24 -7.62 0.21 -17.90
C ALA A 24 -7.58 1.32 -16.85
N ILE A 25 -6.45 1.49 -16.17
CA ILE A 25 -6.26 2.56 -15.17
C ILE A 25 -6.27 3.93 -15.83
N ALA A 26 -5.60 4.10 -16.97
CA ALA A 26 -5.55 5.37 -17.69
C ALA A 26 -6.96 5.83 -18.13
N ARG A 27 -7.82 4.88 -18.54
CA ARG A 27 -9.21 5.15 -18.91
C ARG A 27 -10.07 5.66 -17.75
N GLU A 28 -9.73 5.35 -16.50
CA GLU A 28 -10.44 5.90 -15.34
C GLU A 28 -10.21 7.41 -15.17
N ASN A 29 -9.17 7.98 -15.80
CA ASN A 29 -8.79 9.40 -15.73
C ASN A 29 -8.74 9.95 -14.29
N ARG A 30 -8.34 9.10 -13.34
CA ARG A 30 -8.23 9.42 -11.92
C ARG A 30 -6.77 9.62 -11.54
N ARG A 31 -6.46 10.76 -10.94
CA ARG A 31 -5.09 11.10 -10.49
C ARG A 31 -4.81 10.76 -9.02
N SER A 32 -5.86 10.51 -8.25
CA SER A 32 -5.76 10.23 -6.82
C SER A 32 -6.95 9.39 -6.35
N THR A 33 -6.73 8.52 -5.37
CA THR A 33 -7.79 7.75 -4.71
C THR A 33 -8.01 8.28 -3.30
N LYS A 34 -9.26 8.58 -2.95
CA LYS A 34 -9.66 8.84 -1.57
C LYS A 34 -9.92 7.49 -0.92
N THR A 35 -9.31 7.26 0.24
CA THR A 35 -9.45 6.02 1.02
C THR A 35 -9.53 6.32 2.52
N LEU A 36 -9.64 5.29 3.35
CA LEU A 36 -9.84 5.40 4.80
C LEU A 36 -8.77 4.64 5.58
N ILE A 37 -8.07 5.35 6.45
CA ILE A 37 -7.33 4.75 7.57
C ILE A 37 -8.16 5.04 8.83
N GLN A 38 -8.55 4.00 9.54
CA GLN A 38 -9.28 4.11 10.81
C GLN A 38 -8.49 3.44 11.92
N GLY A 39 -8.67 3.88 13.15
CA GLY A 39 -8.05 3.27 14.30
C GLY A 39 -8.80 3.58 15.57
N PHE A 40 -8.50 2.80 16.60
CA PHE A 40 -8.97 3.03 17.95
C PHE A 40 -7.88 2.64 18.95
N SER A 41 -7.89 3.29 20.11
CA SER A 41 -7.09 2.90 21.26
C SER A 41 -7.99 2.35 22.36
N MET A 42 -7.43 1.47 23.19
CA MET A 42 -8.15 0.91 24.34
C MET A 42 -7.22 0.87 25.55
N GLY A 43 -7.71 1.44 26.67
CA GLY A 43 -6.97 1.46 27.94
C GLY A 43 -5.64 2.22 27.91
N GLY A 44 -5.41 3.07 26.90
CA GLY A 44 -4.15 3.83 26.74
C GLY A 44 -2.93 3.00 26.33
N GLU A 45 -3.04 1.68 26.25
CA GLU A 45 -1.91 0.78 26.00
C GLU A 45 -2.06 -0.05 24.71
N PHE A 46 -3.29 -0.23 24.23
CA PHE A 46 -3.60 -0.96 23.00
C PHE A 46 -3.94 -0.02 21.86
N LEU A 47 -3.36 -0.27 20.69
CA LEU A 47 -3.61 0.45 19.44
C LEU A 47 -4.02 -0.52 18.34
N PHE A 48 -5.15 -0.24 17.71
CA PHE A 48 -5.59 -0.94 16.50
C PHE A 48 -5.66 0.05 15.34
N ILE A 49 -4.98 -0.25 14.25
CA ILE A 49 -5.01 0.54 13.01
C ILE A 49 -5.48 -0.37 11.87
N THR A 50 -6.39 0.15 11.05
CA THR A 50 -6.89 -0.47 9.83
C THR A 50 -6.23 0.15 8.62
N ILE A 51 -5.89 -0.68 7.64
CA ILE A 51 -5.21 -0.28 6.41
C ILE A 51 -6.03 -0.76 5.20
N PRO A 52 -6.37 0.15 4.27
CA PRO A 52 -7.24 -0.15 3.13
C PRO A 52 -6.48 -0.77 1.96
N GLY A 53 -5.72 -1.84 2.20
CA GLY A 53 -4.91 -2.49 1.16
C GLY A 53 -3.87 -3.45 1.70
N GLU A 54 -2.89 -3.73 0.86
CA GLU A 54 -1.79 -4.68 1.11
C GLU A 54 -0.50 -3.92 1.40
N MET A 55 -0.37 -3.43 2.63
CA MET A 55 0.80 -2.68 3.05
C MET A 55 2.00 -3.57 3.35
N PHE A 56 3.15 -3.15 2.84
CA PHE A 56 4.42 -3.83 3.06
C PHE A 56 4.79 -3.88 4.54
N ALA A 57 5.42 -4.98 4.93
CA ALA A 57 5.72 -5.27 6.33
C ALA A 57 6.63 -4.19 6.95
N GLU A 58 7.58 -3.66 6.19
CA GLU A 58 8.52 -2.63 6.66
C GLU A 58 7.81 -1.36 7.13
N ILE A 59 6.76 -0.93 6.42
CA ILE A 59 5.95 0.22 6.82
C ILE A 59 5.26 -0.07 8.16
N GLY A 60 4.70 -1.28 8.30
CA GLY A 60 4.07 -1.72 9.54
C GLY A 60 5.05 -1.85 10.71
N LEU A 61 6.27 -2.33 10.47
CA LEU A 61 7.33 -2.44 11.48
C LEU A 61 7.80 -1.07 11.95
N GLU A 62 8.02 -0.13 11.02
CA GLU A 62 8.40 1.24 11.36
C GLU A 62 7.28 1.94 12.15
N PHE A 63 6.02 1.78 11.75
CA PHE A 63 4.90 2.31 12.52
C PHE A 63 4.80 1.71 13.93
N LYS A 64 5.00 0.39 14.06
CA LYS A 64 5.04 -0.27 15.37
C LYS A 64 6.15 0.29 16.26
N ARG A 65 7.36 0.49 15.72
CA ARG A 65 8.48 1.12 16.44
C ARG A 65 8.07 2.49 17.00
N ARG A 66 7.51 3.36 16.16
CA ARG A 66 6.99 4.68 16.58
C ARG A 66 5.89 4.56 17.64
N SER A 67 5.02 3.55 17.53
CA SER A 67 3.94 3.32 18.49
C SER A 67 4.46 2.91 19.87
N TYR A 68 5.48 2.04 19.91
CA TYR A 68 6.16 1.68 21.16
C TYR A 68 6.84 2.89 21.81
N GLU A 69 7.52 3.72 21.03
CA GLU A 69 8.12 4.98 21.51
C GLU A 69 7.06 5.97 22.02
N ASN A 70 5.84 5.87 21.49
CA ASN A 70 4.70 6.66 21.92
C ASN A 70 3.96 6.07 23.13
N GLY A 71 4.41 4.95 23.69
CA GLY A 71 3.88 4.36 24.93
C GLY A 71 2.81 3.27 24.75
N PHE A 72 2.42 2.96 23.51
CA PHE A 72 1.57 1.81 23.26
C PHE A 72 2.35 0.50 23.48
N LYS A 73 1.73 -0.50 24.09
CA LYS A 73 2.34 -1.81 24.39
C LYS A 73 1.90 -2.90 23.41
N HIS A 74 0.70 -2.75 22.85
CA HIS A 74 0.09 -3.74 21.98
C HIS A 74 -0.42 -3.05 20.72
N ILE A 75 0.09 -3.47 19.55
CA ILE A 75 -0.25 -2.85 18.28
C ILE A 75 -0.71 -3.91 17.30
N ILE A 76 -1.94 -3.77 16.84
CA ILE A 76 -2.49 -4.55 15.71
C ILE A 76 -2.63 -3.62 14.51
N ILE A 77 -2.04 -4.05 13.39
CA ILE A 77 -2.25 -3.43 12.08
C ILE A 77 -3.04 -4.44 11.27
N SER A 78 -4.27 -4.09 10.92
CA SER A 78 -5.18 -4.92 10.13
C SER A 78 -5.24 -4.40 8.70
N ASN A 79 -4.59 -5.11 7.79
CA ASN A 79 -4.71 -4.89 6.35
C ASN A 79 -6.10 -5.32 5.86
N TYR A 80 -6.43 -5.01 4.60
CA TYR A 80 -7.73 -5.34 3.98
C TYR A 80 -8.97 -4.85 4.74
N SER A 81 -8.86 -3.72 5.43
CA SER A 81 -9.94 -3.21 6.27
C SER A 81 -10.61 -1.99 5.66
N ASN A 82 -11.94 -1.98 5.67
CA ASN A 82 -12.85 -0.91 5.21
C ASN A 82 -12.82 -0.56 3.71
N ASP A 83 -11.68 -0.69 3.03
CA ASP A 83 -11.48 -0.32 1.63
C ASP A 83 -10.28 -1.11 1.05
N TYR A 84 -10.05 -1.03 -0.26
CA TYR A 84 -8.93 -1.70 -0.94
C TYR A 84 -8.39 -0.85 -2.09
N ILE A 85 -7.16 -0.36 -1.92
CA ILE A 85 -6.44 0.43 -2.94
C ILE A 85 -5.29 -0.34 -3.61
N GLY A 86 -5.19 -1.65 -3.33
CA GLY A 86 -4.10 -2.49 -3.80
C GLY A 86 -2.90 -2.55 -2.86
N TYR A 87 -1.74 -2.91 -3.42
CA TYR A 87 -0.46 -2.90 -2.72
C TYR A 87 -0.05 -1.49 -2.31
N ILE A 88 0.58 -1.41 -1.13
CA ILE A 88 1.19 -0.20 -0.59
C ILE A 88 2.67 -0.53 -0.31
N PRO A 89 3.54 -0.41 -1.34
CA PRO A 89 4.96 -0.72 -1.21
C PRO A 89 5.73 0.39 -0.50
N ILE A 90 6.93 0.05 -0.04
CA ILE A 90 7.95 1.04 0.33
C ILE A 90 8.48 1.77 -0.90
N GLN A 91 8.92 3.03 -0.75
CA GLN A 91 9.44 3.87 -1.84
C GLN A 91 10.52 3.14 -2.63
N ARG A 92 11.46 2.52 -1.93
CA ARG A 92 12.54 1.77 -2.57
C ARG A 92 12.07 0.52 -3.29
N ALA A 93 10.86 -0.01 -3.13
CA ALA A 93 10.46 -1.22 -3.86
C ALA A 93 10.08 -0.92 -5.32
N PHE A 94 9.70 0.33 -5.63
CA PHE A 94 9.23 0.71 -6.97
C PHE A 94 10.27 0.51 -8.08
N HIS A 95 11.56 0.60 -7.79
CA HIS A 95 12.61 0.33 -8.79
C HIS A 95 12.70 -1.14 -9.21
N LEU A 96 12.11 -2.06 -8.45
CA LEU A 96 12.15 -3.49 -8.74
C LEU A 96 11.12 -3.90 -9.79
N ASN A 97 10.06 -3.10 -10.00
CA ASN A 97 9.00 -3.33 -10.97
C ASN A 97 8.40 -4.75 -10.89
N THR A 98 8.16 -5.23 -9.67
CA THR A 98 7.55 -6.51 -9.32
C THR A 98 6.03 -6.44 -9.40
N TYR A 99 5.36 -7.56 -9.12
CA TYR A 99 3.90 -7.66 -9.09
C TYR A 99 3.21 -6.61 -8.21
N GLU A 100 3.80 -6.30 -7.07
CA GLU A 100 3.27 -5.37 -6.08
C GLU A 100 3.55 -3.90 -6.39
N THR A 101 4.48 -3.62 -7.32
CA THR A 101 5.01 -2.26 -7.57
C THR A 101 4.80 -1.77 -8.99
N ARG A 102 4.60 -2.69 -9.95
CA ARG A 102 4.27 -2.35 -11.34
C ARG A 102 2.82 -1.88 -11.42
N LEU A 103 2.58 -0.79 -12.15
CA LEU A 103 1.26 -0.19 -12.30
C LEU A 103 0.25 -1.21 -12.83
N ALA A 104 -0.73 -1.54 -12.00
CA ALA A 104 -1.83 -2.44 -12.34
C ALA A 104 -3.06 -2.15 -11.47
N ARG A 105 -4.24 -2.71 -11.77
CA ARG A 105 -5.45 -2.38 -10.98
C ARG A 105 -5.32 -2.73 -9.50
N TRP A 106 -4.42 -3.65 -9.15
CA TRP A 106 -4.05 -4.03 -7.78
C TRP A 106 -2.80 -3.31 -7.23
N SER A 107 -2.11 -2.48 -8.01
CA SER A 107 -0.97 -1.66 -7.54
C SER A 107 -0.99 -0.30 -8.23
N ARG A 108 -1.58 0.68 -7.53
CA ARG A 108 -2.00 1.96 -8.12
C ARG A 108 -1.42 3.19 -7.42
N VAL A 109 -0.75 2.99 -6.29
CA VAL A 109 -0.18 4.08 -5.51
C VAL A 109 1.20 4.46 -6.04
N THR A 110 1.66 5.67 -5.71
CA THR A 110 2.97 6.16 -6.12
C THR A 110 4.04 5.81 -5.08
N GLU A 111 5.30 6.09 -5.41
CA GLU A 111 6.44 5.93 -4.49
C GLU A 111 6.31 6.75 -3.19
N ASP A 112 5.47 7.79 -3.18
CA ASP A 112 5.15 8.59 -2.00
C ASP A 112 4.25 7.87 -0.98
N ALA A 113 3.66 6.73 -1.36
CA ALA A 113 2.68 6.02 -0.54
C ALA A 113 3.23 5.67 0.85
N GLU A 114 4.47 5.18 0.93
CA GLU A 114 5.14 4.88 2.20
C GLU A 114 5.08 6.06 3.17
N LYS A 115 5.54 7.22 2.70
CA LYS A 115 5.59 8.44 3.50
C LYS A 115 4.18 8.88 3.89
N ILE A 116 3.25 8.93 2.93
CA ILE A 116 1.87 9.35 3.18
C ILE A 116 1.21 8.46 4.23
N PHE A 117 1.35 7.14 4.12
CA PHE A 117 0.77 6.20 5.08
C PHE A 117 1.39 6.34 6.46
N LEU A 118 2.73 6.37 6.57
CA LEU A 118 3.41 6.58 7.85
C LEU A 118 2.97 7.89 8.52
N ASP A 119 2.88 8.98 7.77
CA ASP A 119 2.47 10.28 8.30
C ASP A 119 1.02 10.26 8.79
N LYS A 120 0.10 9.67 8.01
CA LYS A 120 -1.32 9.61 8.39
C LYS A 120 -1.58 8.66 9.56
N MET A 121 -0.94 7.49 9.58
CA MET A 121 -1.03 6.55 10.69
C MET A 121 -0.43 7.16 11.96
N THR A 122 0.73 7.81 11.88
CA THR A 122 1.38 8.48 13.03
C THR A 122 0.50 9.60 13.58
N LYS A 123 -0.10 10.41 12.70
CA LYS A 123 -1.03 11.45 13.12
C LYS A 123 -2.23 10.85 13.87
N LEU A 124 -2.88 9.85 13.28
CA LEU A 124 -4.02 9.18 13.90
C LEU A 124 -3.68 8.56 15.25
N MET A 125 -2.52 7.91 15.38
CA MET A 125 -2.02 7.38 16.64
C MET A 125 -1.90 8.47 17.71
N ASN A 126 -1.35 9.63 17.37
CA ASN A 126 -1.23 10.75 18.31
C ASN A 126 -2.60 11.32 18.71
N ASP A 127 -3.55 11.38 17.78
CA ASP A 127 -4.92 11.83 18.05
C ASP A 127 -5.70 10.84 18.95
N LEU A 128 -5.33 9.55 18.94
CA LEU A 128 -5.93 8.49 19.76
C LEU A 128 -5.25 8.30 21.12
N LYS A 129 -4.19 9.06 21.41
CA LYS A 129 -3.51 9.00 22.70
C LYS A 129 -4.36 9.73 23.74
N LEU A 130 -4.71 9.02 24.80
CA LEU A 130 -5.41 9.54 25.97
C LEU A 130 -4.44 10.15 26.98
#